data_AF-A0AA42PWY3-F1
#
_entry.id   AF-A0AA42PWY3-F1
#
_cell.length_a   1.000
_cell.length_b   1.000
_cell.length_c   1.000
_cell.angle_alpha   90.00
_cell.angle_beta   90.00
_cell.angle_gamma   90.00
#
_symmetry.space_group_name_H-M   'P 1'
#
loop_
_entity.id
_entity.type
_entity.pdbx_description
1 polymer ?
#
loop_
_entity_poly.entity_id
_entity_poly.type
_entity_poly.pdbx_seq_one_letter_code
_entity_poly.pdbx_strand_id
1 'polypeptide(L)'
;MKRAYKRHSMIALAIFLFSILMLQGCVYQDPRVDAAVEDKPFYSWFNKLVSQIEKDPIYKRIPIDTTTQSNEFLVLLHDTYRHRVTKEEFSQRINTQYPDHQYETAFIVARLP
;
A
#
# COMPACT_ATOMS: atom_id res chain seq x y z
N MET A 1 -59.42 -29.52 -33.01
CA MET A 1 -58.28 -28.93 -33.76
C MET A 1 -57.69 -27.77 -32.96
N LYS A 2 -56.34 -27.73 -32.84
CA LYS A 2 -55.44 -26.61 -32.45
C LYS A 2 -55.44 -26.20 -30.96
N ARG A 3 -54.46 -26.69 -30.16
CA ARG A 3 -53.21 -26.02 -29.70
C ARG A 3 -53.50 -24.99 -28.57
N ALA A 4 -52.78 -24.89 -27.45
CA ALA A 4 -51.45 -25.37 -27.09
C ALA A 4 -51.11 -24.97 -25.63
N TYR A 5 -50.15 -25.71 -25.05
CA TYR A 5 -49.05 -25.26 -24.17
C TYR A 5 -49.27 -24.98 -22.67
N LYS A 6 -48.76 -25.94 -21.89
CA LYS A 6 -47.90 -25.85 -20.69
C LYS A 6 -47.73 -24.50 -20.00
N ARG A 7 -47.87 -24.51 -18.67
CA ARG A 7 -46.96 -23.78 -17.78
C ARG A 7 -46.75 -24.54 -16.47
N HIS A 8 -45.67 -25.34 -16.45
CA HIS A 8 -45.08 -25.84 -15.23
C HIS A 8 -44.48 -24.70 -14.43
N SER A 9 -44.49 -24.88 -13.10
CA SER A 9 -43.41 -24.64 -12.14
C SER A 9 -42.64 -23.32 -12.25
N MET A 10 -42.60 -22.58 -11.14
CA MET A 10 -41.39 -22.05 -10.49
C MET A 10 -41.78 -20.85 -9.63
N ILE A 11 -42.42 -21.13 -8.49
CA ILE A 11 -42.43 -20.22 -7.34
C ILE A 11 -41.39 -20.78 -6.37
N ALA A 12 -40.11 -20.63 -6.70
CA ALA A 12 -39.00 -21.01 -5.82
C ALA A 12 -37.68 -20.41 -6.33
N LEU A 13 -37.60 -19.12 -6.65
CA LEU A 13 -36.30 -18.51 -6.98
C LEU A 13 -36.31 -16.97 -6.90
N ALA A 14 -36.81 -16.39 -5.81
CA ALA A 14 -36.77 -14.93 -5.63
C ALA A 14 -36.08 -14.45 -4.35
N ILE A 15 -35.55 -15.36 -3.51
CA ILE A 15 -34.94 -14.98 -2.21
C ILE A 15 -33.41 -15.17 -2.20
N PHE A 16 -32.82 -15.79 -3.23
CA PHE A 16 -31.38 -16.09 -3.26
C PHE A 16 -30.50 -15.05 -3.97
N LEU A 17 -31.04 -13.87 -4.33
CA LEU A 17 -30.27 -12.85 -5.07
C LEU A 17 -29.94 -11.58 -4.26
N PHE A 18 -30.38 -11.46 -3.01
CA PHE A 18 -30.15 -10.25 -2.20
C PHE A 18 -29.06 -10.38 -1.13
N SER A 19 -28.42 -11.56 -0.99
CA SER A 19 -27.45 -11.80 0.09
C SER A 19 -25.99 -11.61 -0.31
N ILE A 20 -25.68 -11.36 -1.60
CA ILE A 20 -24.29 -11.39 -2.11
C ILE A 20 -23.72 -9.96 -2.35
N LEU A 21 -24.51 -8.90 -2.19
CA LEU A 21 -24.09 -7.53 -2.51
C LEU A 21 -23.29 -6.77 -1.43
N MET A 22 -22.87 -7.41 -0.34
CA MET A 22 -22.19 -6.70 0.78
C MET A 22 -20.76 -7.19 1.08
N LEU A 23 -20.18 -8.08 0.26
CA LEU A 23 -18.76 -8.49 0.37
C LEU A 23 -17.87 -7.84 -0.68
N GLN A 24 -18.26 -6.68 -1.23
CA GLN A 24 -17.27 -5.75 -1.76
C GLN A 24 -16.64 -5.03 -0.57
N GLY A 25 -15.75 -5.72 0.14
CA GLY A 25 -14.72 -5.04 0.89
C GLY A 25 -13.90 -4.24 -0.11
N CYS A 26 -14.28 -2.98 -0.33
CA CYS A 26 -13.45 -2.02 -1.04
C CYS A 26 -12.09 -2.03 -0.32
N VAL A 27 -11.09 -2.64 -0.95
CA VAL A 27 -9.70 -2.32 -0.65
C VAL A 27 -9.59 -0.84 -0.94
N TYR A 28 -9.68 -0.01 0.11
CA TYR A 28 -9.46 1.42 0.00
C TYR A 28 -7.99 1.61 -0.37
N GLN A 29 -7.73 1.70 -1.66
CA GLN A 29 -6.42 2.01 -2.19
C GLN A 29 -6.21 3.51 -1.98
N ASP A 30 -5.26 3.85 -1.12
CA ASP A 30 -4.93 5.23 -0.83
C ASP A 30 -4.35 5.88 -2.10
N PRO A 31 -4.99 6.92 -2.67
CA PRO A 31 -4.52 7.54 -3.92
C PRO A 31 -3.10 8.14 -3.80
N ARG A 32 -2.60 8.35 -2.58
CA ARG A 32 -1.22 8.79 -2.34
C ARG A 32 -0.19 7.69 -2.64
N VAL A 33 -0.58 6.42 -2.49
CA VAL A 33 0.26 5.28 -2.87
C VAL A 33 0.44 5.26 -4.38
N ASP A 34 -0.65 5.42 -5.13
CA ASP A 34 -0.60 5.49 -6.60
C ASP A 34 0.25 6.68 -7.06
N ALA A 35 0.05 7.86 -6.45
CA ALA A 35 0.86 9.04 -6.75
C ALA A 35 2.36 8.82 -6.47
N ALA A 36 2.71 8.06 -5.43
CA ALA A 36 4.10 7.70 -5.16
C ALA A 36 4.66 6.71 -6.20
N VAL A 37 3.90 5.67 -6.57
CA VAL A 37 4.31 4.65 -7.54
C VAL A 37 4.45 5.23 -8.96
N GLU A 38 3.54 6.12 -9.35
CA GLU A 38 3.54 6.75 -10.68
C GLU A 38 4.59 7.88 -10.82
N ASP A 39 5.12 8.38 -9.72
CA ASP A 39 6.19 9.37 -9.69
C ASP A 39 7.54 8.75 -10.11
N LYS A 40 7.79 8.76 -11.42
CA LYS A 40 9.00 8.16 -12.03
C LYS A 40 10.33 8.62 -11.39
N PRO A 41 10.56 9.94 -11.14
CA PRO A 41 11.75 10.39 -10.41
C PRO A 41 11.90 9.73 -9.04
N PHE A 42 10.84 9.70 -8.24
CA PHE A 42 10.85 9.06 -6.93
C PHE A 42 11.10 7.56 -7.05
N TYR A 43 10.38 6.86 -7.93
CA TYR A 43 10.51 5.40 -8.07
C TYR A 43 11.92 4.99 -8.54
N SER A 44 12.53 5.78 -9.43
CA SER A 44 13.92 5.59 -9.85
C SER A 44 14.91 5.78 -8.69
N TRP A 45 14.70 6.80 -7.85
CA TRP A 45 15.48 7.01 -6.64
C TRP A 45 15.27 5.87 -5.63
N PHE A 46 14.03 5.44 -5.41
CA PHE A 46 13.68 4.36 -4.50
C PHE A 46 14.35 3.04 -4.89
N ASN A 47 14.34 2.68 -6.17
CA ASN A 47 15.03 1.47 -6.65
C ASN A 47 16.55 1.53 -6.42
N LYS A 48 17.16 2.72 -6.52
CA LYS A 48 18.58 2.92 -6.16
C LYS A 48 18.82 2.77 -4.67
N LEU A 49 17.92 3.29 -3.83
CA LEU A 49 17.98 3.10 -2.37
C LEU A 49 17.92 1.62 -2.01
N VAL A 50 16.98 0.86 -2.58
CA VAL A 50 16.86 -0.60 -2.39
C VAL A 50 18.15 -1.32 -2.80
N SER A 51 18.71 -0.98 -3.98
CA SER A 51 19.97 -1.56 -4.45
C SER A 51 21.17 -1.26 -3.54
N GLN A 52 21.12 -0.16 -2.77
CA GLN A 52 22.15 0.19 -1.79
C GLN A 52 21.95 -0.54 -0.47
N ILE A 53 20.69 -0.73 -0.06
CA ILE A 53 20.33 -1.53 1.13
C ILE A 53 20.81 -2.98 0.95
N GLU A 54 20.58 -3.59 -0.20
CA GLU A 54 20.99 -4.97 -0.49
C GLU A 54 22.52 -5.18 -0.42
N LYS A 55 23.30 -4.11 -0.57
CA LYS A 55 24.76 -4.14 -0.52
C LYS A 55 25.32 -3.81 0.85
N ASP A 56 24.48 -3.40 1.80
CA ASP A 56 24.90 -3.03 3.14
C ASP A 56 24.77 -4.24 4.09
N PRO A 57 25.89 -4.80 4.57
CA PRO A 57 25.87 -6.02 5.37
C PRO A 57 25.34 -5.82 6.79
N ILE A 58 25.20 -4.57 7.25
CA ILE A 58 24.72 -4.26 8.59
C ILE A 58 23.29 -3.72 8.61
N TYR A 59 22.69 -3.47 7.44
CA TYR A 59 21.30 -3.01 7.32
C TYR A 59 20.32 -4.10 7.76
N LYS A 60 19.54 -3.82 8.80
CA LYS A 60 18.48 -4.68 9.31
C LYS A 60 17.12 -4.20 8.82
N ARG A 61 16.44 -5.00 8.01
CA ARG A 61 15.09 -4.68 7.50
C ARG A 61 14.17 -4.18 8.64
N ILE A 62 13.65 -2.96 8.48
CA ILE A 62 12.61 -2.39 9.34
C ILE A 62 11.35 -3.30 9.24
N PRO A 63 10.69 -3.68 10.35
CA PRO A 63 9.57 -4.63 10.37
C PRO A 63 8.26 -4.01 9.86
N ILE A 64 8.25 -3.64 8.58
CA ILE A 64 7.10 -3.15 7.82
C ILE A 64 6.42 -4.38 7.19
N ASP A 65 5.60 -5.07 7.97
CA ASP A 65 5.16 -6.45 7.67
C ASP A 65 3.73 -6.55 7.16
N THR A 66 3.00 -5.45 7.16
CA THR A 66 1.63 -5.38 6.61
C THR A 66 1.56 -4.47 5.39
N THR A 67 0.59 -4.72 4.51
CA THR A 67 0.30 -3.86 3.37
C THR A 67 0.00 -2.42 3.82
N THR A 68 -0.74 -2.25 4.91
CA THR A 68 -1.03 -0.93 5.48
C THR A 68 0.25 -0.20 5.90
N GLN A 69 1.14 -0.85 6.66
CA GLN A 69 2.42 -0.25 7.06
C GLN A 69 3.29 0.08 5.85
N SER A 70 3.30 -0.79 4.83
CA SER A 70 4.04 -0.56 3.59
C SER A 70 3.54 0.67 2.84
N ASN A 71 2.22 0.82 2.74
CA ASN A 71 1.59 1.97 2.11
C ASN A 71 1.88 3.26 2.87
N GLU A 72 1.71 3.27 4.20
CA GLU A 72 2.01 4.42 5.05
C GLU A 72 3.48 4.84 4.95
N PHE A 73 4.40 3.88 4.98
CA PHE A 73 5.82 4.13 4.82
C PHE A 73 6.14 4.70 3.43
N LEU A 74 5.57 4.13 2.37
CA LEU A 74 5.80 4.60 1.00
C LEU A 74 5.32 6.05 0.81
N VAL A 75 4.13 6.37 1.33
CA VAL A 75 3.58 7.73 1.28
C VAL A 75 4.46 8.69 2.06
N LEU A 76 4.86 8.35 3.29
CA LEU A 76 5.74 9.19 4.10
C LEU A 76 7.10 9.42 3.43
N LEU A 77 7.67 8.37 2.83
CA LEU A 77 8.94 8.44 2.11
C LEU A 77 8.82 9.32 0.86
N HIS A 78 7.72 9.20 0.10
CA HIS A 78 7.43 10.03 -1.06
C HIS A 78 7.27 11.51 -0.69
N ASP A 79 6.52 11.79 0.37
CA ASP A 79 6.33 13.14 0.87
C ASP A 79 7.65 13.77 1.34
N THR A 80 8.54 12.97 1.93
CA THR A 80 9.86 13.45 2.34
C THR A 80 10.78 13.68 1.14
N TYR A 81 10.76 12.80 0.15
CA TYR A 81 11.47 12.98 -1.13
C TYR A 81 11.00 14.25 -1.86
N ARG A 82 9.71 14.58 -1.79
CA ARG A 82 9.12 15.80 -2.36
C ARG A 82 9.18 17.01 -1.44
N HIS A 83 9.90 16.94 -0.32
CA HIS A 83 10.07 18.01 0.67
C HIS A 83 8.76 18.54 1.28
N ARG A 84 7.69 17.73 1.26
CA ARG A 84 6.43 18.04 1.98
C ARG A 84 6.53 17.70 3.46
N VAL A 85 7.40 16.75 3.79
CA VAL A 85 7.83 16.37 5.14
C VAL A 85 9.34 16.58 5.22
N THR A 86 9.85 17.06 6.35
CA THR A 86 11.30 17.27 6.51
C THR A 86 12.02 15.95 6.81
N LYS A 87 13.34 15.90 6.56
CA LYS A 87 14.15 14.73 6.89
C LYS A 87 14.15 14.44 8.39
N GLU A 88 14.15 15.49 9.20
CA GLU A 88 14.09 15.43 10.66
C GLU A 88 12.77 14.83 11.11
N GLU A 89 11.65 15.30 10.54
CA GLU A 89 10.32 14.79 10.87
C GLU A 89 10.15 13.33 10.43
N PHE A 90 10.63 12.97 9.23
CA PHE A 90 10.69 11.58 8.77
C PHE A 90 11.46 10.73 9.79
N SER A 91 12.68 11.16 10.14
CA SER A 91 13.54 10.42 11.05
C SER A 91 12.91 10.24 12.43
N GLN A 92 12.26 11.28 12.95
CA GLN A 92 11.58 11.24 14.24
C GLN A 92 10.43 10.25 14.23
N ARG A 93 9.58 10.26 13.18
CA ARG A 93 8.44 9.34 13.06
C ARG A 93 8.90 7.89 12.97
N ILE A 94 9.87 7.59 12.10
CA ILE A 94 10.40 6.22 11.94
C ILE A 94 11.10 5.75 13.21
N ASN A 95 11.96 6.57 13.82
CA ASN A 95 12.66 6.19 15.05
C ASN A 95 11.72 6.03 16.26
N THR A 96 10.58 6.72 16.28
CA THR A 96 9.57 6.53 17.32
C THR A 96 8.84 5.20 17.14
N GLN A 97 8.53 4.83 15.89
CA GLN A 97 7.82 3.59 15.59
C GLN A 97 8.73 2.35 15.65
N TYR A 98 10.00 2.52 15.30
CA TYR A 98 11.01 1.46 15.20
C TYR A 98 12.29 1.87 15.96
N PRO A 99 12.25 1.86 17.31
CA PRO A 99 13.32 2.41 18.14
C PRO A 99 14.63 1.61 18.12
N ASP A 100 14.69 0.43 17.53
CA ASP A 100 15.91 -0.37 17.39
C ASP A 100 16.52 -0.30 15.96
N HIS A 101 16.00 0.60 15.12
CA HIS A 101 16.36 0.75 13.70
C HIS A 101 16.90 2.14 13.34
N GLN A 102 17.54 2.85 14.28
CA GLN A 102 18.06 4.21 14.03
C GLN A 102 19.12 4.24 12.93
N TYR A 103 19.92 3.18 12.82
CA TYR A 103 20.91 3.05 11.76
C TYR A 103 20.22 3.04 10.38
N GLU A 104 19.18 2.25 10.20
CA GLU A 104 18.45 2.16 8.94
C GLU A 104 17.69 3.44 8.59
N THR A 105 17.11 4.09 9.61
CA THR A 105 16.51 5.42 9.44
C THR A 105 17.55 6.42 8.95
N ALA A 106 18.71 6.49 9.61
CA ALA A 106 19.80 7.40 9.23
C ALA A 106 20.34 7.06 7.83
N PHE A 107 20.43 5.77 7.49
CA PHE A 107 20.83 5.29 6.17
C PHE A 107 19.90 5.83 5.07
N ILE A 108 18.58 5.73 5.28
CA ILE A 108 17.58 6.25 4.33
C ILE A 108 17.68 7.78 4.25
N VAL A 109 17.76 8.46 5.39
CA VAL A 109 17.79 9.93 5.47
C VAL A 109 19.00 10.52 4.74
N ALA A 110 20.17 9.91 4.89
CA ALA A 110 21.40 10.34 4.21
C ALA A 110 21.33 10.26 2.67
N ARG A 111 20.32 9.57 2.12
CA ARG A 111 20.13 9.35 0.68
C ARG A 111 18.94 10.09 0.11
N LEU A 112 18.09 10.69 0.94
CA LEU A 112 17.03 11.58 0.49
C LEU A 112 17.64 12.81 -0.19
N PRO A 113 17.03 13.34 -1.27
CA PRO A 113 17.50 14.54 -1.95
C PRO A 113 17.50 15.77 -1.04
#